data_AF-A0A3A0V4B8-F1
#
_entry.id   AF-A0A3A0V4B8-F1
#
_cell.length_a   1.000
_cell.length_b   1.000
_cell.length_c   1.000
_cell.angle_alpha   90.00
_cell.angle_beta   90.00
_cell.angle_gamma   90.00
#
_symmetry.space_group_name_H-M   'P 1'
#
loop_
_entity.id
_entity.type
_entity.pdbx_description
1 polymer ?
#
loop_
_entity_poly.entity_id
_entity_poly.type
_entity_poly.pdbx_seq_one_letter_code
_entity_poly.pdbx_strand_id
1 'polypeptide(L)'
;METLSQVSIPKRKDETHKGDYGRILLIGGNANLGGAIMLAARACVYSGSGLITVATHPTNHAALHSRCPEAMVIDINDTKMLTKMIENTDC
;
A
#
# COMPACT_ATOMS: atom_id res chain seq x y z
N MET A 1 11.60 25.89 -7.49
CA MET A 1 11.59 24.48 -7.06
C MET A 1 11.72 24.51 -5.55
N GLU A 2 10.60 24.46 -4.82
CA GLU A 2 10.63 24.51 -3.36
C GLU A 2 11.28 23.24 -2.82
N THR A 3 12.48 23.39 -2.26
CA THR A 3 13.16 22.32 -1.55
C THR A 3 12.55 22.23 -0.15
N LEU A 4 12.00 21.07 0.21
CA LEU A 4 11.67 20.74 1.60
C LEU A 4 12.97 20.89 2.42
N SER A 5 13.08 22.00 3.15
CA SER A 5 14.30 22.38 3.86
C SER A 5 14.60 21.46 5.05
N GLN A 6 13.59 20.72 5.55
CA GLN A 6 13.77 19.76 6.63
C GLN A 6 12.65 18.71 6.61
N VAL A 7 13.00 17.43 6.39
CA VAL A 7 12.12 16.28 6.58
C VAL A 7 12.47 15.62 7.91
N SER A 8 11.52 15.57 8.84
CA SER A 8 11.70 14.91 10.15
C SER A 8 11.18 13.47 10.08
N ILE A 9 12.08 12.49 10.17
CA ILE A 9 11.73 11.06 10.24
C ILE A 9 11.94 10.60 11.70
N PRO A 10 10.87 10.28 12.45
CA PRO A 10 11.01 9.91 13.85
C PRO A 10 11.67 8.53 14.01
N LYS A 11 12.45 8.37 15.07
CA LYS A 11 12.99 7.05 15.45
C LYS A 11 11.84 6.14 15.90
N ARG A 12 11.86 4.89 15.43
CA ARG A 12 10.94 3.84 15.89
C ARG A 12 11.15 3.54 17.38
N LYS A 13 10.07 3.32 18.12
CA LYS A 13 10.12 2.89 19.53
C LYS A 13 10.38 1.38 19.59
N ASP A 14 11.07 0.93 20.62
CA ASP A 14 11.48 -0.48 20.74
C ASP A 14 10.29 -1.43 20.88
N GLU A 15 9.28 -1.06 21.68
CA GLU A 15 8.06 -1.84 21.90
C GLU A 15 6.97 -1.46 20.88
N THR A 16 7.19 -1.80 19.61
CA THR A 16 6.21 -1.58 18.53
C THR A 16 6.02 -2.80 17.66
N HIS A 17 4.88 -2.84 16.97
CA HIS A 17 4.51 -3.86 16.01
C HIS A 17 4.00 -3.24 14.71
N LYS A 18 3.74 -4.08 13.70
CA LYS A 18 3.24 -3.67 12.38
C LYS A 18 1.97 -2.80 12.42
N GLY A 19 1.14 -2.89 13.46
CA GLY A 19 -0.05 -2.05 13.60
C GLY A 19 0.25 -0.58 13.94
N ASP A 20 1.43 -0.28 14.50
CA ASP A 20 1.78 1.08 14.93
C ASP A 20 2.31 1.94 13.77
N TYR A 21 2.61 1.31 12.64
CA TYR A 21 3.15 1.96 11.43
C TYR A 21 2.11 2.10 10.32
N GLY A 22 0.83 2.05 10.70
CA GLY A 22 -0.29 2.29 9.82
C GLY A 22 -0.66 1.12 8.92
N ARG A 23 -1.93 1.09 8.56
CA ARG A 23 -2.57 0.21 7.57
C ARG A 23 -2.94 1.06 6.38
N ILE A 24 -2.26 0.87 5.26
CA ILE A 24 -2.44 1.69 4.06
C ILE A 24 -3.19 0.88 2.99
N LEU A 25 -4.25 1.47 2.45
CA LEU A 25 -4.99 0.96 1.30
C LEU A 25 -4.64 1.76 0.04
N LEU A 26 -3.98 1.12 -0.92
CA LEU A 26 -3.76 1.70 -2.24
C LEU A 26 -4.84 1.21 -3.21
N ILE A 27 -5.57 2.14 -3.83
CA ILE A 27 -6.63 1.81 -4.80
C ILE A 27 -6.22 2.30 -6.18
N GLY A 28 -6.08 1.38 -7.14
CA GLY A 28 -5.77 1.76 -8.51
C GLY A 28 -5.14 0.65 -9.35
N GLY A 29 -4.65 1.03 -10.52
CA GLY A 29 -4.13 0.08 -11.50
C GLY A 29 -5.26 -0.73 -12.13
N ASN A 30 -5.79 -0.23 -13.24
CA ASN A 30 -6.70 -1.02 -14.08
C ASN A 30 -5.92 -2.13 -14.82
N ALA A 31 -6.60 -2.89 -15.69
CA ALA A 31 -5.98 -3.96 -16.47
C ALA A 31 -4.76 -3.52 -17.31
N ASN A 32 -4.71 -2.25 -17.72
CA ASN A 32 -3.67 -1.71 -18.60
C ASN A 32 -2.60 -0.90 -17.85
N LEU A 33 -2.89 -0.46 -16.62
CA LEU A 33 -2.05 0.46 -15.84
C LEU A 33 -1.59 -0.17 -14.51
N GLY A 34 -1.41 -1.49 -14.49
CA GLY A 34 -0.91 -2.22 -13.31
C GLY A 34 0.46 -1.72 -12.84
N GLY A 35 1.33 -1.26 -13.76
CA GLY A 35 2.65 -0.74 -13.41
C GLY A 35 2.61 0.45 -12.44
N ALA A 36 1.61 1.33 -12.56
CA ALA A 36 1.48 2.51 -11.71
C ALA A 36 1.23 2.12 -10.24
N ILE A 37 0.26 1.22 -10.00
CA ILE A 37 -0.06 0.79 -8.64
C ILE A 37 1.06 -0.05 -8.01
N MET A 38 1.82 -0.81 -8.83
CA MET A 38 2.97 -1.58 -8.34
C MET A 38 4.11 -0.67 -7.87
N LEU A 39 4.36 0.44 -8.56
CA LEU A 39 5.37 1.43 -8.13
C LEU A 39 4.94 2.09 -6.81
N ALA A 40 3.67 2.47 -6.69
CA ALA A 40 3.12 3.02 -5.47
C ALA A 40 3.21 2.02 -4.31
N ALA A 41 2.85 0.75 -4.54
CA ALA A 41 2.92 -0.30 -3.54
C ALA A 41 4.34 -0.51 -3.01
N ARG A 42 5.33 -0.60 -3.92
CA ARG A 42 6.74 -0.72 -3.52
C ARG A 42 7.21 0.50 -2.74
N ALA A 43 6.89 1.71 -3.21
CA ALA A 43 7.26 2.93 -2.49
C ALA A 43 6.66 2.97 -1.08
N CYS A 44 5.42 2.52 -0.91
CA CYS A 44 4.75 2.44 0.38
C CYS A 44 5.35 1.40 1.33
N VAL A 45 5.79 0.24 0.81
CA VAL A 45 6.51 -0.75 1.63
C VAL A 45 7.86 -0.18 2.08
N TYR A 46 8.63 0.39 1.15
CA TYR A 46 9.96 0.93 1.46
C TYR A 46 9.93 2.22 2.30
N SER A 47 8.81 2.97 2.30
CA SER A 47 8.64 4.11 3.21
C SER A 47 8.43 3.69 4.67
N GLY A 48 8.19 2.40 4.92
CA GLY A 48 8.08 1.83 6.26
C GLY A 48 6.64 1.68 6.75
N SER A 49 5.66 1.59 5.86
CA SER A 49 4.30 1.21 6.21
C SER A 49 4.28 -0.13 6.93
N GLY A 50 3.45 -0.25 7.96
CA GLY A 50 3.33 -1.46 8.76
C GLY A 50 2.53 -2.57 8.07
N LEU A 51 1.40 -2.20 7.47
CA LEU A 51 0.53 -3.09 6.71
C LEU A 51 0.06 -2.38 5.43
N ILE A 52 0.15 -3.08 4.31
CA ILE A 52 -0.31 -2.56 3.01
C ILE A 52 -1.28 -3.53 2.36
N THR A 53 -2.40 -2.98 1.88
CA THR A 53 -3.37 -3.65 1.03
C THR A 53 -3.48 -2.88 -0.29
N VAL A 54 -3.48 -3.58 -1.41
CA VAL A 54 -3.62 -2.99 -2.75
C VAL A 54 -4.89 -3.51 -3.40
N ALA A 55 -5.85 -2.62 -3.62
CA ALA A 55 -7.02 -2.87 -4.44
C ALA A 55 -6.69 -2.57 -5.90
N THR A 56 -6.54 -3.62 -6.70
CA THR A 56 -6.18 -3.50 -8.13
C THR A 56 -6.92 -4.53 -8.98
N HIS A 57 -6.89 -4.35 -10.30
CA HIS A 57 -7.48 -5.30 -11.24
C HIS A 57 -6.85 -6.70 -11.09
N PRO A 58 -7.63 -7.80 -11.13
CA PRO A 58 -7.15 -9.17 -10.88
C PRO A 58 -5.96 -9.61 -11.73
N THR A 59 -5.88 -9.13 -12.98
CA THR A 59 -4.77 -9.42 -13.89
C THR A 59 -3.41 -8.97 -13.34
N ASN A 60 -3.40 -8.01 -12.42
CA ASN A 60 -2.17 -7.44 -11.85
C ASN A 60 -1.69 -8.21 -10.61
N HIS A 61 -2.50 -9.08 -10.01
CA HIS A 61 -2.20 -9.73 -8.71
C HIS A 61 -0.91 -10.53 -8.74
N ALA A 62 -0.77 -11.43 -9.73
CA ALA A 62 0.43 -12.27 -9.86
C ALA A 62 1.68 -11.42 -10.12
N ALA A 63 1.57 -10.42 -11.00
CA ALA A 63 2.67 -9.50 -11.27
C ALA A 63 3.06 -8.73 -9.99
N LEU A 64 2.10 -8.27 -9.21
CA LEU A 64 2.35 -7.48 -8.00
C LEU A 64 3.09 -8.32 -6.97
N HIS A 65 2.59 -9.52 -6.65
CA HIS A 65 3.27 -10.42 -5.71
C HIS A 65 4.65 -10.85 -6.19
N SER A 66 4.90 -10.94 -7.50
CA SER A 66 6.25 -11.23 -8.02
C SER A 66 7.29 -10.14 -7.71
N ARG A 67 6.84 -8.89 -7.50
CA ARG A 67 7.72 -7.72 -7.28
C ARG A 67 7.66 -7.17 -5.86
N CYS A 68 6.56 -7.37 -5.16
CA CYS A 68 6.30 -6.87 -3.82
C CYS A 68 5.38 -7.85 -3.07
N PRO A 69 5.92 -9.01 -2.63
CA PRO A 69 5.14 -10.03 -1.92
C PRO A 69 4.64 -9.58 -0.54
N GLU A 70 5.18 -8.48 0.01
CA GLU A 70 4.76 -7.90 1.28
C GLU A 70 3.39 -7.21 1.20
N ALA A 71 2.98 -6.79 -0.01
CA ALA A 71 1.70 -6.14 -0.24
C ALA A 71 0.57 -7.17 -0.40
N MET A 72 -0.45 -7.08 0.45
CA MET A 72 -1.68 -7.85 0.27
C MET A 72 -2.45 -7.31 -0.93
N VAL A 73 -3.17 -8.17 -1.65
CA VAL A 73 -3.98 -7.74 -2.81
C VAL A 73 -5.44 -8.12 -2.64
N ILE A 74 -6.32 -7.24 -3.10
CA ILE A 74 -7.75 -7.53 -3.26
C ILE A 74 -8.21 -7.13 -4.66
N ASP A 75 -9.27 -7.77 -5.15
CA ASP A 75 -9.92 -7.35 -6.39
C ASP A 75 -10.62 -6.01 -6.17
N ILE A 76 -10.30 -5.03 -7.00
CA ILE A 76 -10.95 -3.71 -6.97
C ILE A 76 -12.46 -3.78 -7.23
N ASN A 77 -12.95 -4.84 -7.89
CA ASN A 77 -14.37 -5.06 -8.15
C ASN A 77 -15.11 -5.74 -6.99
N ASP A 78 -14.41 -6.29 -6.00
CA ASP A 78 -15.04 -6.81 -4.78
C ASP A 78 -15.41 -5.64 -3.85
N THR A 79 -16.56 -5.04 -4.13
CA THR A 79 -17.05 -3.87 -3.40
C THR A 79 -17.22 -4.12 -1.91
N LYS A 80 -17.62 -5.34 -1.51
CA LYS A 80 -17.78 -5.68 -0.09
C LYS A 80 -16.43 -5.69 0.63
N MET A 81 -15.44 -6.35 0.03
CA MET A 81 -14.10 -6.40 0.60
C MET A 81 -13.44 -5.01 0.58
N LEU A 82 -13.65 -4.24 -0.49
CA LEU A 82 -13.13 -2.89 -0.61
C LEU A 82 -13.69 -1.95 0.46
N THR A 83 -15.02 -1.93 0.66
CA THR A 83 -15.65 -1.14 1.73
C THR A 83 -15.10 -1.53 3.10
N LYS A 84 -14.98 -2.84 3.36
CA LYS A 84 -14.38 -3.33 4.61
C LYS A 84 -12.94 -2.83 4.78
N MET A 85 -12.14 -2.80 3.72
CA MET A 85 -10.77 -2.31 3.81
C MET A 85 -10.72 -0.81 4.11
N ILE A 86 -11.54 -0.01 3.42
CA ILE A 86 -11.64 1.45 3.65
C ILE A 86 -11.94 1.76 5.12
N GLU A 87 -12.83 0.98 5.76
CA GLU A 87 -13.18 1.17 7.17
C GLU A 87 -12.06 0.79 8.16
N ASN A 88 -11.14 -0.09 7.75
CA ASN A 88 -10.14 -0.69 8.64
C ASN A 88 -8.70 -0.17 8.40
N THR A 89 -8.52 0.76 7.45
CA THR A 89 -7.24 1.36 7.09
C THR A 89 -7.08 2.76 7.64
N ASP A 90 -5.85 3.12 7.98
CA ASP A 90 -5.50 4.44 8.53
C ASP A 90 -5.29 5.48 7.40
N CYS A 91 -4.98 5.02 6.19
CA CYS A 91 -4.82 5.84 4.99
C CYS A 91 -5.25 5.07 3.73
#